data_AF-A0A957TLN4-F1
#
_entry.id   AF-A0A957TLN4-F1
#
_cell.length_a   1.000
_cell.length_b   1.000
_cell.length_c   1.000
_cell.angle_alpha   90.00
_cell.angle_beta   90.00
_cell.angle_gamma   90.00
#
_symmetry.space_group_name_H-M   'P 1'
#
loop_
_entity.id
_entity.type
_entity.pdbx_description
1 polymer ?
#
loop_
_entity_poly.entity_id
_entity_poly.type
_entity_poly.pdbx_seq_one_letter_code
_entity_poly.pdbx_strand_id
1 'polypeptide(L)' 'MYTPDELIPFAKELADASATVIRQYFRTDYTVESKADDSPVTIADRNAEEAMRKLI' A
#
# COMPACT_ATOMS: atom_id res chain seq x y z
N MET A 1 21.02 -13.59 7.50
CA MET A 1 20.60 -12.37 6.79
C MET A 1 19.96 -12.83 5.50
N TYR A 2 18.72 -12.43 5.22
CA TYR A 2 18.07 -12.82 3.97
C TYR A 2 18.76 -12.15 2.79
N THR A 3 18.91 -12.89 1.70
CA THR A 3 19.30 -12.37 0.40
C THR A 3 18.11 -11.70 -0.28
N PRO A 4 18.35 -10.78 -1.23
CA PRO A 4 17.27 -10.22 -2.05
C PRO A 4 16.41 -11.30 -2.71
N ASP A 5 17.01 -12.38 -3.21
CA ASP A 5 16.29 -13.49 -3.85
C ASP A 5 15.31 -14.19 -2.92
N GLU A 6 15.65 -14.33 -1.63
CA GLU A 6 14.77 -14.89 -0.60
C GLU A 6 13.60 -13.95 -0.24
N LEU A 7 13.76 -12.63 -0.44
CA LEU A 7 12.75 -11.62 -0.12
C LEU A 7 11.83 -11.28 -1.29
N ILE A 8 12.25 -11.53 -2.54
CA ILE A 8 11.44 -11.25 -3.74
C ILE A 8 10.04 -11.88 -3.68
N PRO A 9 9.86 -13.15 -3.27
CA PRO A 9 8.52 -13.75 -3.18
C PRO A 9 7.60 -12.99 -2.23
N PHE A 10 8.11 -12.63 -1.05
CA PHE A 10 7.34 -11.88 -0.05
C PHE A 10 7.06 -10.44 -0.51
N ALA A 11 8.02 -9.77 -1.16
CA ALA A 11 7.80 -8.45 -1.74
C ALA A 11 6.70 -8.45 -2.82
N LYS A 12 6.58 -9.53 -3.61
CA LYS A 12 5.48 -9.69 -4.58
C LYS A 12 4.14 -9.85 -3.87
N GLU A 13 4.08 -10.63 -2.79
CA GLU A 13 2.87 -10.79 -1.99
C GLU A 13 2.38 -9.46 -1.39
N LEU A 14 3.32 -8.66 -0.85
CA LEU A 14 3.02 -7.30 -0.37
C LEU A 14 2.49 -6.41 -1.51
N ALA A 15 3.09 -6.47 -2.70
CA ALA A 15 2.65 -5.71 -3.86
C ALA A 15 1.24 -6.12 -4.32
N ASP A 16 0.90 -7.41 -4.30
CA ASP A 16 -0.42 -7.91 -4.65
C ASP A 16 -1.49 -7.48 -3.62
N ALA A 17 -1.16 -7.51 -2.33
CA ALA A 17 -2.03 -7.01 -1.27
C ALA A 17 -2.31 -5.50 -1.42
N SER A 18 -1.27 -4.71 -1.66
CA SER A 18 -1.39 -3.27 -1.94
C SER A 18 -2.23 -3.00 -3.20
N ALA A 19 -1.98 -3.73 -4.29
CA ALA A 19 -2.70 -3.57 -5.55
C ALA A 19 -4.19 -3.86 -5.41
N THR A 20 -4.57 -4.85 -4.60
CA THR A 20 -5.97 -5.20 -4.33
C THR A 20 -6.71 -4.03 -3.67
N VAL A 21 -6.08 -3.36 -2.71
CA VAL A 21 -6.65 -2.20 -2.03
C VAL A 21 -6.72 -0.99 -2.97
N ILE A 22 -5.61 -0.62 -3.61
CA ILE A 22 -5.53 0.58 -4.46
C ILE A 22 -6.52 0.52 -5.63
N ARG A 23 -6.73 -0.66 -6.22
CA ARG A 23 -7.67 -0.85 -7.34
C ARG A 23 -9.11 -0.49 -6.98
N GLN A 24 -9.51 -0.60 -5.72
CA GLN A 24 -10.86 -0.23 -5.28
C GLN A 24 -11.12 1.27 -5.37
N TYR A 25 -10.05 2.08 -5.34
CA TYR A 25 -10.11 3.54 -5.42
C TYR A 25 -9.83 4.07 -6.84
N PHE A 26 -9.52 3.19 -7.80
CA PHE A 26 -9.23 3.60 -9.16
C PHE A 26 -10.52 4.03 -9.87
N ARG A 27 -10.52 5.26 -10.42
CA ARG A 27 -11.68 5.87 -11.11
C ARG A 27 -12.94 5.99 -10.25
N THR A 28 -12.79 6.04 -8.94
CA THR A 28 -13.86 6.39 -7.99
C THR A 28 -13.64 7.81 -7.47
N ASP A 29 -14.70 8.50 -7.06
CA ASP A 29 -14.55 9.71 -6.26
C ASP A 29 -13.95 9.33 -4.90
N TYR A 30 -12.79 9.87 -4.56
CA TYR A 30 -12.18 9.74 -3.25
C TYR A 30 -11.69 11.08 -2.74
N THR A 31 -11.76 11.27 -1.43
CA THR A 31 -11.24 12.47 -0.77
C THR A 31 -9.73 12.31 -0.55
N VAL A 32 -8.94 13.26 -1.04
CA VAL A 32 -7.52 13.38 -0.70
C VAL A 32 -7.45 14.03 0.68
N GLU A 33 -6.80 13.37 1.64
CA GLU A 33 -6.55 13.96 2.95
C GLU A 33 -5.11 14.45 3.01
N SER A 34 -4.91 15.73 3.30
CA SER A 34 -3.56 16.25 3.52
C SER A 34 -3.04 15.77 4.88
N LYS A 35 -1.82 15.21 4.92
CA LYS A 35 -1.13 14.94 6.19
C LYS A 35 -0.75 16.26 6.87
N ALA A 36 -0.42 16.17 8.16
CA ALA A 36 0.02 17.31 8.97
C ALA A 36 1.34 17.94 8.49
N ASP A 37 2.09 17.27 7.61
CA ASP A 37 3.30 17.76 6.95
C ASP A 37 3.04 18.26 5.51
N ASP A 38 1.77 18.50 5.15
CA ASP A 38 1.29 18.89 3.82
C ASP A 38 1.62 17.90 2.68
N SER A 39 2.13 16.71 3.00
CA SER A 39 2.25 15.67 1.99
C SER A 39 0.85 15.10 1.66
N PRO A 40 0.49 15.00 0.37
CA PRO A 40 -0.79 14.42 -0.01
C PRO A 40 -0.76 12.92 0.32
N VAL A 41 -1.71 12.46 1.15
CA VAL A 41 -1.96 11.03 1.33
C VAL A 41 -3.41 10.73 0.99
N THR A 42 -3.64 9.68 0.23
CA THR A 42 -5.01 9.24 -0.05
C THR A 42 -5.43 8.18 0.96
N ILE A 43 -6.74 7.97 1.08
CA ILE A 43 -7.26 6.82 1.83
C ILE A 43 -6.76 5.49 1.26
N ALA A 44 -6.47 5.43 -0.05
CA ALA A 44 -5.89 4.27 -0.71
C ALA A 44 -4.48 3.96 -0.18
N ASP A 45 -3.63 4.98 -0.01
CA ASP A 45 -2.26 4.80 0.47
C ASP A 45 -2.23 4.26 1.91
N ARG A 46 -3.06 4.82 2.81
CA ARG A 46 -3.15 4.34 4.20
C ARG A 46 -3.64 2.91 4.28
N ASN A 47 -4.70 2.58 3.54
CA ASN A 47 -5.26 1.23 3.58
C ASN A 47 -4.31 0.21 2.94
N ALA A 48 -3.55 0.60 1.92
CA ALA A 48 -2.52 -0.25 1.32
C ALA A 48 -1.37 -0.51 2.30
N GLU A 49 -0.90 0.52 3.02
CA GLU A 49 0.12 0.36 4.07
C GLU A 49 -0.38 -0.56 5.19
N GLU A 50 -1.58 -0.36 5.70
CA GLU A 50 -2.17 -1.22 6.73
C GLU A 50 -2.32 -2.68 6.27
N ALA A 51 -2.69 -2.91 5.01
CA ALA A 51 -2.77 -4.26 4.45
C ALA A 51 -1.40 -4.94 4.40
N MET A 52 -0.36 -4.24 3.94
CA MET A 52 1.01 -4.76 3.92
C MET A 52 1.55 -5.01 5.34
N ARG A 53 1.28 -4.11 6.31
CA ARG A 53 1.72 -4.26 7.70
C ARG A 53 1.11 -5.47 8.41
N LYS A 54 -0.05 -5.97 7.97
CA LYS A 54 -0.65 -7.20 8.53
C LYS A 54 0.08 -8.48 8.10
N LEU A 55 0.92 -8.39 7.07
CA LEU A 55 1.69 -9.52 6.53
C LEU A 55 3.15 -9.55 7.03
N ILE A 56 3.61 -8.46 7.66
CA ILE A 56 4.97 -8.27 8.21
C ILE A 56 4.98 -8.59 9.70
#